data_AF-E9EDC4-F1
#
_entry.id   AF-E9EDC4-F1
#
_cell.length_a   1.000
_cell.length_b   1.000
_cell.length_c   1.000
_cell.angle_alpha   90.00
_cell.angle_beta   90.00
_cell.angle_gamma   90.00
#
_symmetry.space_group_name_H-M   'P 1'
#
loop_
_entity.id
_entity.type
_entity.pdbx_description
1 polymer ?
#
loop_
_entity_poly.entity_id
_entity_poly.type
_entity_poly.pdbx_seq_one_letter_code
_entity_poly.pdbx_strand_id
1 'polypeptide(L)'
;MSTRDTPVAFVKKWIQQQTKLILPPQWNGGWERWAQGQIALLMEGQDGYQVWTEQNIYLDHPNWAVDLEFRRPPGVAGVRKFLELKCYSEVNNDSASKFIDRVLQDFKKVSQQKLTHGVPHEPDAKGSTLWVIGISQTQFRGNIERAGAGNIDWLRFGREEARSSGGTSDRDTFDIWYRSVVNNK
;
A
#
# COMPACT_ATOMS: atom_id res chain seq x y z
N MET A 1 11.26 -14.63 6.92
CA MET A 1 10.20 -13.72 7.42
C MET A 1 8.87 -14.44 7.31
N SER A 2 7.99 -14.32 8.31
CA SER A 2 6.63 -14.86 8.23
C SER A 2 5.90 -14.21 7.06
N THR A 3 5.35 -15.00 6.13
CA THR A 3 4.56 -14.49 4.99
C THR A 3 3.29 -13.76 5.40
N ARG A 4 2.89 -13.87 6.68
CA ARG A 4 1.68 -13.24 7.25
C ARG A 4 1.92 -11.84 7.80
N ASP A 5 3.18 -11.40 7.88
CA ASP A 5 3.58 -10.15 8.53
C ASP A 5 4.14 -9.13 7.52
N THR A 6 3.36 -8.85 6.47
CA THR A 6 3.71 -7.91 5.41
C THR A 6 2.52 -6.99 5.10
N PRO A 7 2.76 -5.75 4.59
CA PRO A 7 1.67 -4.89 4.14
C PRO A 7 0.76 -5.56 3.10
N VAL A 8 1.31 -6.44 2.24
CA VAL A 8 0.52 -7.25 1.28
C VAL A 8 -0.47 -8.17 2.01
N ALA A 9 -0.01 -8.88 3.04
CA ALA A 9 -0.88 -9.74 3.83
C ALA A 9 -1.97 -8.96 4.57
N PHE A 10 -1.66 -7.74 5.03
CA PHE A 10 -2.63 -6.85 5.69
C PHE A 10 -3.72 -6.38 4.72
N VAL A 11 -3.31 -5.91 3.54
CA VAL A 11 -4.23 -5.52 2.46
C VAL A 11 -5.12 -6.70 2.06
N LYS A 12 -4.54 -7.90 1.93
CA LYS A 12 -5.29 -9.13 1.59
C LYS A 12 -6.35 -9.47 2.64
N LYS A 13 -5.98 -9.47 3.92
CA LYS A 13 -6.92 -9.67 5.04
C LYS A 13 -8.04 -8.64 5.00
N TRP A 14 -7.71 -7.37 4.77
CA TRP A 14 -8.69 -6.30 4.66
C TRP A 14 -9.69 -6.54 3.53
N ILE A 15 -9.23 -6.83 2.31
CA ILE A 15 -10.09 -7.14 1.16
C ILE A 15 -11.01 -8.31 1.48
N GLN A 16 -10.47 -9.38 2.09
CA GLN A 16 -11.23 -10.57 2.46
C GLN A 16 -12.35 -10.31 3.48
N GLN A 17 -12.27 -9.24 4.27
CA GLN A 17 -13.32 -8.85 5.22
C GLN A 17 -14.43 -8.00 4.60
N GLN A 18 -14.23 -7.45 3.40
CA GLN A 18 -15.23 -6.59 2.77
C GLN A 18 -16.38 -7.45 2.21
N THR A 19 -17.60 -7.22 2.68
CA THR A 19 -18.81 -7.97 2.26
C THR A 19 -19.32 -7.57 0.87
N LYS A 20 -18.87 -6.41 0.38
CA LYS A 20 -18.88 -5.90 -0.98
C LYS A 20 -18.05 -4.62 -0.90
N LEU A 21 -17.00 -4.48 -1.70
CA LEU A 21 -16.42 -3.16 -1.96
C LEU A 21 -17.42 -2.40 -2.84
N ILE A 22 -18.55 -2.02 -2.23
CA ILE A 22 -19.45 -1.03 -2.78
C ILE A 22 -18.56 0.20 -2.93
N LEU A 23 -18.59 0.76 -4.14
CA LEU A 23 -17.95 2.01 -4.56
C LEU A 23 -17.57 2.88 -3.35
N PRO A 24 -16.34 3.42 -3.27
CA PRO A 24 -15.91 4.21 -2.13
C PRO A 24 -17.05 5.15 -1.73
N PRO A 25 -17.38 5.25 -0.43
CA PRO A 25 -18.36 6.23 0.00
C PRO A 25 -17.99 7.58 -0.62
N GLN A 26 -18.97 8.46 -0.84
CA GLN A 26 -18.74 9.84 -1.32
C GLN A 26 -17.85 10.59 -0.32
N TRP A 27 -16.56 10.29 -0.34
CA TRP A 27 -15.58 10.66 0.65
C TRP A 27 -14.61 11.58 -0.07
N ASN A 28 -14.37 12.74 0.53
CA ASN A 28 -13.62 13.86 -0.05
C ASN A 28 -12.11 13.57 -0.29
N GLY A 29 -11.69 12.31 -0.30
CA GLY A 29 -10.33 11.86 -0.62
C GLY A 29 -10.24 10.71 -1.62
N GLY A 30 -11.36 10.27 -2.21
CA GLY A 30 -11.36 9.16 -3.19
C GLY A 30 -11.11 7.77 -2.59
N TRP A 31 -11.05 6.76 -3.46
CA TRP A 31 -10.95 5.35 -3.03
C TRP A 31 -9.67 5.04 -2.25
N GLU A 32 -8.56 5.65 -2.65
CA GLU A 32 -7.24 5.43 -2.05
C GLU A 32 -7.21 5.82 -0.58
N ARG A 33 -7.60 7.07 -0.26
CA ARG A 33 -7.61 7.56 1.11
C ARG A 33 -8.59 6.80 2.00
N TRP A 34 -9.73 6.38 1.44
CA TRP A 34 -10.69 5.55 2.17
C TRP A 34 -10.07 4.17 2.49
N ALA A 35 -9.42 3.53 1.51
CA ALA A 35 -8.73 2.26 1.71
C ALA A 35 -7.62 2.35 2.76
N GLN A 36 -6.81 3.42 2.73
CA GLN A 36 -5.79 3.69 3.74
C GLN A 36 -6.38 3.70 5.15
N GLY A 37 -7.48 4.43 5.36
CA GLY A 37 -8.17 4.50 6.65
C GLY A 37 -8.71 3.15 7.13
N GLN A 38 -9.29 2.35 6.22
CA GLN A 38 -9.80 1.02 6.58
C GLN A 38 -8.68 0.03 6.92
N ILE A 39 -7.57 0.05 6.17
CA ILE A 39 -6.40 -0.79 6.45
C ILE A 39 -5.79 -0.39 7.80
N ALA A 40 -5.70 0.90 8.10
CA ALA A 40 -5.20 1.39 9.38
C ALA A 40 -6.07 0.91 10.56
N LEU A 41 -7.39 1.09 10.47
CA LEU A 41 -8.32 0.60 11.49
C LEU A 41 -8.24 -0.91 11.70
N LEU A 42 -8.04 -1.68 10.62
CA LEU A 42 -7.90 -3.13 10.73
C LEU A 42 -6.61 -3.52 11.46
N MET A 43 -5.51 -2.85 11.17
CA MET A 43 -4.19 -3.25 11.63
C MET A 43 -3.80 -2.68 12.99
N GLU A 44 -4.42 -1.58 13.42
CA GLU A 44 -4.19 -0.99 14.74
C GLU A 44 -4.42 -2.03 15.85
N GLY A 45 -3.40 -2.22 16.71
CA GLY A 45 -3.43 -3.19 17.81
C GLY A 45 -3.26 -4.66 17.41
N GLN A 46 -3.35 -5.02 16.12
CA GLN A 46 -3.11 -6.40 15.68
C GLN A 46 -1.63 -6.74 15.77
N ASP A 47 -1.30 -7.92 16.33
CA ASP A 47 0.08 -8.40 16.47
C ASP A 47 1.06 -7.38 17.11
N GLY A 48 0.51 -6.46 17.93
CA GLY A 48 1.26 -5.38 18.57
C GLY A 48 1.65 -4.24 17.63
N TYR A 49 0.97 -4.05 16.49
CA TYR A 49 1.20 -2.90 15.61
C TYR A 49 0.48 -1.64 16.09
N GLN A 50 1.15 -0.51 15.89
CA GLN A 50 0.58 0.82 15.82
C GLN A 50 0.65 1.27 14.36
N VAL A 51 -0.39 1.91 13.87
CA VAL A 51 -0.50 2.38 12.50
C VAL A 51 -0.62 3.88 12.47
N TRP A 52 0.31 4.52 11.77
CA TRP A 52 0.24 5.94 11.49
C TRP A 52 -0.20 6.14 10.05
N THR A 53 -1.03 7.16 9.80
CA THR A 53 -1.52 7.55 8.47
C THR A 53 -0.82 8.83 8.03
N GLU A 54 -0.80 9.15 6.73
CA GLU A 54 -0.20 10.39 6.20
C GLU A 54 -0.58 11.65 7.02
N GLN A 55 -1.82 11.73 7.53
CA GLN A 55 -2.27 12.88 8.34
C GLN A 55 -1.59 12.97 9.72
N ASN A 56 -1.13 11.85 10.27
CA ASN A 56 -0.43 11.76 11.55
C ASN A 56 1.09 11.59 11.37
N ILE A 57 1.51 11.11 10.20
CA ILE A 57 2.91 10.94 9.81
C ILE A 57 3.43 12.33 9.43
N TYR A 58 4.26 12.89 10.30
CA TYR A 58 5.04 14.09 10.01
C TYR A 58 4.20 15.28 9.56
N LEU A 59 3.30 15.75 10.44
CA LEU A 59 2.54 17.01 10.27
C LEU A 59 3.42 18.18 9.74
N ASP A 60 4.71 18.19 10.09
CA ASP A 60 5.68 19.22 9.69
C ASP A 60 6.61 18.81 8.52
N HIS A 61 6.53 17.56 8.02
CA HIS A 61 7.36 17.05 6.91
C HIS A 61 6.56 16.24 5.87
N PRO A 62 5.55 16.85 5.21
CA PRO A 62 4.66 16.16 4.27
C PRO A 62 5.39 15.52 3.08
N ASN A 63 6.53 16.08 2.66
CA ASN A 63 7.33 15.53 1.55
C ASN A 63 7.96 14.16 1.87
N TRP A 64 7.97 13.76 3.13
CA TRP A 64 8.52 12.49 3.62
C TRP A 64 7.44 11.53 4.10
N ALA A 65 6.18 11.96 4.06
CA ALA A 65 5.08 11.13 4.44
C ALA A 65 4.90 9.98 3.44
N VAL A 66 4.58 8.81 3.97
CA VAL A 66 4.02 7.69 3.23
C VAL A 66 2.56 7.56 3.62
N ASP A 67 1.76 6.88 2.80
CA ASP A 67 0.35 6.69 3.09
C ASP A 67 0.10 6.02 4.46
N LEU A 68 0.86 4.97 4.78
CA LEU A 68 0.76 4.22 6.04
C LEU A 68 2.13 3.79 6.58
N GLU A 69 2.30 3.91 7.89
CA GLU A 69 3.44 3.34 8.63
C GLU A 69 2.94 2.35 9.67
N PHE A 70 3.37 1.09 9.57
CA PHE A 70 3.16 0.06 10.56
C PHE A 70 4.41 -0.11 11.41
N ARG A 71 4.29 0.18 12.71
CA ARG A 71 5.40 0.09 13.66
C ARG A 71 5.00 -0.73 14.88
N ARG A 72 5.98 -1.35 15.52
CA ARG A 72 5.78 -1.94 16.86
C ARG A 72 6.15 -0.93 17.94
N PRO A 73 5.67 -1.09 19.18
CA PRO A 73 6.03 -0.23 20.30
C PRO A 73 7.54 -0.08 20.46
N PRO A 74 8.01 1.07 21.00
CA PRO A 74 9.40 1.27 21.35
C PRO A 74 9.97 0.09 22.15
N GLY A 75 11.16 -0.39 21.79
CA GLY A 75 11.83 -1.52 22.44
C GLY A 75 11.50 -2.91 21.88
N VAL A 76 10.53 -3.03 20.97
CA VAL A 76 10.27 -4.29 20.26
C VAL A 76 11.04 -4.32 18.94
N ALA A 77 12.02 -5.22 18.83
CA ALA A 77 12.72 -5.47 17.58
C ALA A 77 11.71 -5.96 16.52
N GLY A 78 11.49 -5.12 15.52
CA GLY A 78 10.36 -5.24 14.61
C GLY A 78 10.39 -4.06 13.66
N VAL A 79 11.20 -4.24 12.63
CA VAL A 79 11.50 -3.31 11.56
C VAL A 79 10.24 -2.58 11.05
N ARG A 80 10.22 -1.23 11.16
CA ARG A 80 9.16 -0.35 10.64
C ARG A 80 8.82 -0.73 9.20
N LYS A 81 7.53 -0.80 8.87
CA LYS A 81 7.03 -1.08 7.53
C LYS A 81 6.28 0.13 7.01
N PHE A 82 6.75 0.66 5.90
CA PHE A 82 6.13 1.80 5.24
C PHE A 82 5.38 1.31 4.02
N LEU A 83 4.24 1.93 3.73
CA LEU A 83 3.37 1.55 2.64
C LEU A 83 2.93 2.80 1.88
N GLU A 84 3.23 2.82 0.58
CA GLU A 84 2.53 3.64 -0.40
C GLU A 84 1.45 2.80 -1.07
N LEU A 85 0.22 3.28 -1.05
CA LEU A 85 -0.95 2.60 -1.59
C LEU A 85 -1.46 3.36 -2.82
N LYS A 86 -1.66 2.63 -3.92
CA LYS A 86 -2.30 3.16 -5.11
C LYS A 86 -3.51 2.32 -5.52
N CYS A 87 -4.60 2.99 -5.83
CA CYS A 87 -5.89 2.35 -6.04
C CYS A 87 -6.42 2.58 -7.47
N TYR A 88 -6.69 1.52 -8.22
CA TYR A 88 -7.35 1.57 -9.54
C TYR A 88 -8.69 0.82 -9.61
N SER A 89 -9.76 1.58 -9.86
CA SER A 89 -11.15 1.11 -9.86
C SER A 89 -12.00 1.86 -10.87
N GLU A 90 -13.19 1.36 -11.20
CA GLU A 90 -14.14 2.04 -12.11
C GLU A 90 -14.47 3.49 -11.71
N VAL A 91 -14.46 3.82 -10.41
CA VAL A 91 -14.70 5.18 -9.90
C VAL A 91 -13.53 6.14 -10.10
N ASN A 92 -12.32 5.61 -10.26
CA ASN A 92 -11.16 6.42 -10.55
C ASN A 92 -11.11 6.52 -12.08
N ASN A 93 -11.40 7.69 -12.64
CA ASN A 93 -11.29 7.96 -14.07
C ASN A 93 -9.81 8.02 -14.52
N ASP A 94 -9.07 6.97 -14.20
CA ASP A 94 -7.65 6.80 -14.48
C ASP A 94 -7.45 5.74 -15.56
N SER A 95 -6.43 5.92 -16.40
CA SER A 95 -5.99 4.87 -17.33
C SER A 95 -5.08 3.88 -16.62
N ALA A 96 -5.00 2.65 -17.16
CA ALA A 96 -4.05 1.65 -16.68
C ALA A 96 -2.60 2.16 -16.69
N SER A 97 -2.20 2.91 -17.72
CA SER A 97 -0.88 3.53 -17.79
C SER A 97 -0.65 4.54 -16.65
N LYS A 98 -1.62 5.41 -16.37
CA LYS A 98 -1.51 6.39 -15.28
C LYS A 98 -1.45 5.71 -13.91
N PHE A 99 -2.17 4.60 -13.73
CA PHE A 99 -2.03 3.79 -12.52
C PHE A 99 -0.61 3.23 -12.36
N ILE A 100 -0.05 2.62 -13.40
CA ILE A 100 1.33 2.10 -13.38
C ILE A 100 2.33 3.22 -13.11
N ASP A 101 2.19 4.37 -13.78
CA ASP A 101 3.10 5.50 -13.61
C ASP A 101 3.13 5.99 -12.16
N ARG A 102 1.96 6.11 -11.50
CA ARG A 102 1.89 6.49 -10.08
C ARG A 102 2.56 5.47 -9.17
N VAL A 103 2.30 4.18 -9.39
CA VAL A 103 2.94 3.10 -8.63
C VAL A 103 4.47 3.14 -8.78
N LEU A 104 4.96 3.38 -10.00
CA LEU A 104 6.40 3.48 -10.26
C LEU A 104 7.02 4.77 -9.70
N GLN A 105 6.28 5.88 -9.72
CA GLN A 105 6.71 7.14 -9.09
C GLN A 105 6.86 6.98 -7.59
N ASP A 106 5.89 6.36 -6.92
CA ASP A 106 6.00 6.03 -5.50
C ASP A 106 7.15 5.09 -5.23
N PHE A 107 7.38 4.09 -6.10
CA PHE A 107 8.54 3.20 -5.97
C PHE A 107 9.86 3.97 -6.05
N LYS A 108 9.97 4.92 -6.98
CA LYS A 108 11.15 5.79 -7.09
C LYS A 108 11.28 6.69 -5.85
N LYS A 109 10.18 7.27 -5.36
CA LYS A 109 10.14 8.07 -4.12
C LYS A 109 10.66 7.23 -2.95
N VAL A 110 10.09 6.06 -2.69
CA VAL A 110 10.47 5.24 -1.52
C VAL A 110 11.88 4.66 -1.63
N SER A 111 12.33 4.26 -2.82
CA SER A 111 13.71 3.75 -3.01
C SER A 111 14.78 4.83 -2.88
N GLN A 112 14.41 6.11 -3.05
CA GLN A 112 15.30 7.25 -2.93
C GLN A 112 15.20 7.94 -1.56
N GLN A 113 14.04 7.89 -0.91
CA GLN A 113 13.79 8.51 0.39
C GLN A 113 14.70 7.90 1.47
N LYS A 114 15.45 8.79 2.13
CA LYS A 114 16.13 8.50 3.39
C LYS A 114 15.07 8.60 4.48
N LEU A 115 14.28 7.56 4.72
CA LEU A 115 13.20 7.63 5.71
C LEU A 115 13.66 7.95 7.15
N THR A 116 14.97 8.05 7.42
CA THR A 116 15.49 8.37 8.77
C THR A 116 16.70 9.27 8.90
N HIS A 117 17.09 9.97 7.84
CA HIS A 117 18.03 11.09 8.00
C HIS A 117 17.26 12.39 7.80
N GLY A 118 16.64 12.89 8.87
CA GLY A 118 16.07 14.24 8.86
C GLY A 118 14.83 14.46 9.72
N VAL A 119 14.14 13.43 10.19
CA VAL A 119 13.01 13.60 11.10
C VAL A 119 13.53 13.75 12.53
N PRO A 120 13.32 14.90 13.20
CA PRO A 120 13.72 15.08 14.59
C PRO A 120 13.06 14.04 15.50
N HIS A 121 13.82 13.46 16.42
CA HIS A 121 13.35 12.54 17.48
C HIS A 121 12.87 11.14 17.05
N GLU A 122 12.95 10.78 15.78
CA GLU A 122 12.66 9.41 15.35
C GLU A 122 13.94 8.55 15.30
N PRO A 123 13.90 7.29 15.78
CA PRO A 123 15.02 6.38 15.68
C PRO A 123 15.32 6.04 14.21
N ASP A 124 16.58 5.71 13.93
CA ASP A 124 17.00 5.28 12.59
C ASP A 124 16.17 4.08 12.11
N ALA A 125 15.67 4.15 10.88
CA ALA A 125 14.88 3.13 10.20
C ALA A 125 15.74 2.43 9.15
N LYS A 126 17.06 2.49 9.28
CA LYS A 126 17.93 1.49 8.68
C LYS A 126 17.42 0.08 9.02
N GLY A 127 17.33 -0.76 8.01
CA GLY A 127 16.71 -2.08 8.07
C GLY A 127 15.20 -2.07 7.82
N SER A 128 14.50 -0.92 7.85
CA SER A 128 13.07 -0.80 7.48
C SER A 128 12.77 -1.35 6.10
N THR A 129 11.54 -1.82 5.90
CA THR A 129 11.08 -2.24 4.57
C THR A 129 10.00 -1.30 4.09
N LEU A 130 10.24 -0.67 2.95
CA LEU A 130 9.30 0.18 2.27
C LEU A 130 8.58 -0.65 1.21
N TRP A 131 7.27 -0.53 1.16
CA TRP A 131 6.39 -1.25 0.25
C TRP A 131 5.64 -0.26 -0.61
N VAL A 132 5.53 -0.58 -1.89
CA VAL A 132 4.54 0.04 -2.76
C VAL A 132 3.54 -1.04 -3.14
N ILE A 133 2.27 -0.76 -2.93
CA ILE A 133 1.17 -1.65 -3.27
C ILE A 133 0.20 -0.92 -4.19
N GLY A 134 -0.05 -1.50 -5.36
CA GLY A 134 -1.17 -1.16 -6.22
C GLY A 134 -2.31 -2.16 -6.02
N ILE A 135 -3.54 -1.68 -5.81
CA ILE A 135 -4.75 -2.51 -5.74
C ILE A 135 -5.64 -2.19 -6.94
N SER A 136 -6.09 -3.23 -7.64
CA SER A 136 -7.02 -3.09 -8.75
C SER A 136 -8.04 -4.23 -8.79
N GLN A 137 -9.27 -3.98 -9.25
CA GLN A 137 -10.21 -5.07 -9.54
C GLN A 137 -9.68 -5.91 -10.71
N THR A 138 -9.86 -7.23 -10.64
CA THR A 138 -9.28 -8.17 -11.62
C THR A 138 -9.80 -8.00 -13.04
N GLN A 139 -11.00 -7.44 -13.22
CA GLN A 139 -11.51 -7.06 -14.55
C GLN A 139 -10.59 -6.08 -15.32
N PHE A 140 -9.74 -5.32 -14.62
CA PHE A 140 -8.79 -4.40 -15.22
C PHE A 140 -7.44 -5.03 -15.58
N ARG A 141 -7.18 -6.26 -15.12
CA ARG A 141 -5.87 -6.92 -15.22
C ARG A 141 -5.30 -6.88 -16.63
N GLY A 142 -6.09 -7.31 -17.62
CA GLY A 142 -5.62 -7.36 -19.01
C GLY A 142 -5.21 -5.99 -19.58
N ASN A 143 -5.79 -4.88 -19.07
CA ASN A 143 -5.35 -3.54 -19.47
C ASN A 143 -4.06 -3.13 -18.76
N ILE A 144 -3.92 -3.47 -17.48
CA ILE A 144 -2.71 -3.21 -16.69
C ILE A 144 -1.52 -4.00 -17.24
N GLU A 145 -1.69 -5.30 -17.48
CA GLU A 145 -0.63 -6.16 -18.03
C GLU A 145 -0.16 -5.67 -19.40
N ARG A 146 -1.10 -5.28 -20.29
CA ARG A 146 -0.75 -4.71 -21.59
C ARG A 146 -0.03 -3.38 -21.48
N ALA A 147 -0.50 -2.47 -20.61
CA ALA A 147 0.14 -1.18 -20.40
C ALA A 147 1.55 -1.32 -19.79
N GLY A 148 1.77 -2.35 -18.97
CA GLY A 148 3.04 -2.60 -18.29
C GLY A 148 4.03 -3.49 -19.05
N ALA A 149 3.62 -4.15 -20.13
CA ALA A 149 4.42 -5.18 -20.82
C ALA A 149 5.80 -4.68 -21.31
N GLY A 150 5.93 -3.39 -21.64
CA GLY A 150 7.18 -2.78 -22.08
C GLY A 150 8.04 -2.16 -20.97
N ASN A 151 7.59 -2.18 -19.71
CA ASN A 151 8.23 -1.48 -18.61
C ASN A 151 8.98 -2.46 -17.69
N ILE A 152 10.31 -2.45 -17.75
CA ILE A 152 11.15 -3.41 -17.01
C ILE A 152 11.01 -3.31 -15.48
N ASP A 153 10.70 -2.13 -14.96
CA ASP A 153 10.52 -1.94 -13.52
C ASP A 153 9.15 -2.41 -13.04
N TRP A 154 8.13 -2.28 -13.88
CA TRP A 154 6.81 -2.87 -13.64
C TRP A 154 6.87 -4.39 -13.62
N LEU A 155 7.60 -5.01 -14.55
CA LEU A 155 7.74 -6.47 -14.62
C LEU A 155 8.42 -7.10 -13.39
N ARG A 156 8.99 -6.28 -12.49
CA ARG A 156 9.59 -6.73 -11.22
C ARG A 156 8.59 -6.73 -10.06
N PHE A 157 7.37 -6.23 -10.25
CA PHE A 157 6.32 -6.29 -9.23
C PHE A 157 5.80 -7.72 -9.10
N GLY A 158 5.63 -8.17 -7.86
CA GLY A 158 4.84 -9.35 -7.56
C GLY A 158 3.36 -9.05 -7.73
N ARG A 159 2.56 -10.10 -7.90
CA ARG A 159 1.10 -10.01 -7.92
C ARG A 159 0.51 -11.09 -7.01
N GLU A 160 -0.39 -10.68 -6.14
CA GLU A 160 -1.25 -11.58 -5.39
C GLU A 160 -2.72 -11.26 -5.69
N GLU A 161 -3.60 -12.23 -5.43
CA GLU A 161 -5.04 -12.06 -5.57
C GLU A 161 -5.72 -12.18 -4.21
N ALA A 162 -6.75 -11.35 -4.02
CA ALA A 162 -7.63 -11.38 -2.85
C ALA A 162 -9.08 -11.21 -3.30
N ARG A 163 -9.96 -12.08 -2.83
CA ARG A 163 -11.40 -11.99 -3.10
C ARG A 163 -12.12 -11.49 -1.85
N SER A 164 -13.06 -10.58 -2.05
CA SER A 164 -13.92 -10.07 -0.99
C SER A 164 -14.86 -11.16 -0.46
N SER A 165 -15.29 -11.05 0.79
CA SER A 165 -16.22 -12.02 1.40
C SER A 165 -17.54 -12.05 0.62
N GLY A 166 -18.01 -13.24 0.26
CA GLY A 166 -19.24 -13.43 -0.52
C GLY A 166 -19.16 -12.99 -1.98
N GLY A 167 -17.98 -12.54 -2.45
CA GLY A 167 -17.74 -12.18 -3.84
C GLY A 167 -17.71 -13.41 -4.76
N THR A 168 -18.20 -13.27 -5.99
CA THR A 168 -18.19 -14.36 -6.98
C THR A 168 -17.66 -13.94 -8.35
N SER A 169 -17.40 -12.65 -8.56
CA SER A 169 -17.03 -12.10 -9.85
C SER A 169 -15.65 -11.42 -9.85
N ASP A 170 -15.17 -11.05 -11.03
CA ASP A 170 -13.94 -10.28 -11.22
C ASP A 170 -14.01 -8.85 -10.63
N ARG A 171 -15.23 -8.35 -10.38
CA ARG A 171 -15.46 -7.07 -9.68
C ARG A 171 -15.26 -7.18 -8.17
N ASP A 172 -15.42 -8.38 -7.62
CA ASP A 172 -15.24 -8.69 -6.20
C ASP A 172 -13.86 -9.28 -5.89
N THR A 173 -13.06 -9.53 -6.93
CA THR A 173 -11.70 -10.03 -6.82
C THR A 173 -10.73 -8.91 -7.18
N PHE A 174 -9.65 -8.80 -6.41
CA PHE A 174 -8.66 -7.74 -6.52
C PHE A 174 -7.27 -8.34 -6.74
N ASP A 175 -6.55 -7.75 -7.70
CA ASP A 175 -5.11 -7.90 -7.84
C ASP A 175 -4.41 -6.93 -6.89
N ILE A 176 -3.42 -7.44 -6.17
CA ILE A 176 -2.50 -6.72 -5.30
C ILE A 176 -1.13 -6.80 -5.97
N TRP A 177 -0.74 -5.73 -6.65
CA TRP A 177 0.57 -5.55 -7.26
C TRP A 177 1.51 -4.98 -6.20
N TYR A 178 2.70 -5.56 -6.02
CA TYR A 178 3.57 -5.08 -4.96
C TYR A 178 5.06 -5.20 -5.27
N ARG A 179 5.82 -4.29 -4.67
CA ARG A 179 7.28 -4.36 -4.61
C ARG A 179 7.74 -3.78 -3.30
N SER A 180 8.88 -4.24 -2.82
CA SER A 180 9.49 -3.71 -1.60
C SER A 180 10.99 -3.49 -1.74
N VAL A 181 11.51 -2.57 -0.92
CA VAL A 181 12.93 -2.25 -0.79
C VAL A 181 13.26 -2.15 0.69
N VAL A 182 14.39 -2.75 1.07
CA VAL A 182 14.95 -2.57 2.42
C VAL A 182 15.74 -1.28 2.44
N ASN A 183 15.47 -0.41 3.42
CA ASN A 183 16.28 0.77 3.66
C ASN A 183 17.65 0.37 4.22
N ASN A 184 18.68 0.36 3.39
CA ASN A 184 20.05 0.08 3.80
C ASN A 184 20.87 1.34 4.11
N LYS A 185 20.26 2.52 3.93
CA LYS A 185 20.87 3.82 4.19
C LYS A 185 20.59 4.24 5.63
#